data_AF-A0A8T6WQ60-F1
#
_entry.id   AF-A0A8T6WQ60-F1
#
_cell.length_a   1.000
_cell.length_b   1.000
_cell.length_c   1.000
_cell.angle_alpha   90.00
_cell.angle_beta   90.00
_cell.angle_gamma   90.00
#
_symmetry.space_group_name_H-M   'P 1'
#
loop_
_entity.id
_entity.type
_entity.pdbx_description
1 polymer ?
#
loop_
_entity_poly.entity_id
_entity_poly.type
_entity_poly.pdbx_seq_one_letter_code
_entity_poly.pdbx_strand_id
1 'polypeptide(L)'
;RIGSAAKEEKSKETIREDVKNMPHKQLKQEAAAFIAKRGKIKLPQTVRQQHIEEKRQQIVKVLQKYAVHPDTHEPLSKQKIEEMVTAIASRGKLHPFRPAEKQLKAIQDTMKEKLPYVLETALVHIQLPDKYSGDIFNEVQTHGNVVQKTWHEEGRLEAKIQIPSGTIPQVKDVVMNRTRGKGTWEIIERTPYTPP
;
A
#
# COMPACT_ATOMS: atom_id res chain seq x y z
N ARG A 1 -8.42 -46.54 -1.75
CA ARG A 1 -7.19 -45.70 -1.61
C ARG A 1 -6.07 -46.04 -2.62
N ILE A 2 -6.27 -46.97 -3.58
CA ILE A 2 -5.20 -47.43 -4.49
C ILE A 2 -5.17 -46.66 -5.84
N GLY A 3 -6.24 -45.93 -6.18
CA GLY A 3 -6.39 -45.26 -7.48
C GLY A 3 -5.70 -43.89 -7.65
N SER A 4 -5.22 -43.22 -6.59
CA SER A 4 -4.57 -41.90 -6.73
C SER A 4 -3.09 -42.01 -7.08
N ALA A 5 -2.39 -43.02 -6.57
CA ALA A 5 -0.95 -43.24 -6.80
C ALA A 5 -0.66 -43.59 -8.27
N ALA A 6 -1.44 -44.48 -8.88
CA ALA A 6 -1.28 -44.86 -10.29
C ALA A 6 -1.55 -43.71 -11.28
N LYS A 7 -2.38 -42.73 -10.89
CA LYS A 7 -2.66 -41.53 -11.71
C LYS A 7 -1.54 -40.49 -11.59
N GLU A 8 -0.89 -40.40 -10.43
CA GLU A 8 0.30 -39.59 -10.20
C GLU A 8 1.54 -40.15 -10.90
N GLU A 9 1.70 -41.47 -10.92
CA GLU A 9 2.82 -42.17 -11.59
C GLU A 9 2.79 -41.93 -13.11
N LYS A 10 1.63 -42.18 -13.74
CA LYS A 10 1.43 -41.94 -15.17
C LYS A 10 1.62 -40.46 -15.55
N SER A 11 1.17 -39.54 -14.70
CA SER A 11 1.36 -38.10 -14.94
C SER A 11 2.82 -37.68 -14.88
N LYS A 12 3.67 -38.30 -14.05
CA LYS A 12 5.11 -38.01 -14.00
C LYS A 12 5.86 -38.57 -15.22
N GLU A 13 5.37 -39.66 -15.79
CA GLU A 13 5.95 -40.33 -16.95
C GLU A 13 5.66 -39.56 -18.25
N THR A 14 4.44 -39.04 -18.42
CA THR A 14 4.10 -38.15 -19.55
C THR A 14 4.90 -36.83 -19.51
N ILE A 15 5.06 -36.23 -18.32
CA ILE A 15 5.88 -35.02 -18.15
C ILE A 15 7.36 -35.30 -18.48
N ARG A 16 7.86 -36.51 -18.22
CA ARG A 16 9.24 -36.90 -18.56
C ARG A 16 9.47 -36.98 -20.07
N GLU A 17 8.50 -37.49 -20.82
CA GLU A 17 8.58 -37.59 -22.29
C GLU A 17 8.45 -36.22 -22.95
N ASP A 18 7.52 -35.38 -22.48
CA ASP A 18 7.35 -34.01 -22.97
C ASP A 18 8.59 -33.13 -22.73
N VAL A 19 9.22 -33.27 -21.56
CA VAL A 19 10.49 -32.58 -21.22
C VAL A 19 11.64 -33.01 -22.14
N LYS A 20 11.64 -34.26 -22.63
CA LYS A 20 12.71 -34.81 -23.47
C LYS A 20 12.63 -34.35 -24.92
N ASN A 21 11.43 -34.04 -25.40
CA ASN A 21 11.16 -33.61 -26.78
C ASN A 21 11.10 -32.07 -26.95
N MET A 22 11.17 -31.31 -25.86
CA MET A 22 11.05 -29.85 -25.89
C MET A 22 12.40 -29.18 -26.24
N PRO A 23 12.43 -28.15 -27.10
CA PRO A 23 13.67 -27.45 -27.43
C PRO A 23 14.30 -26.80 -26.20
N HIS A 24 15.63 -26.90 -26.07
CA HIS A 24 16.41 -26.48 -24.89
C HIS A 24 16.10 -25.07 -24.37
N LYS A 25 15.71 -24.14 -25.25
CA LYS A 25 15.36 -22.76 -24.89
C LYS A 25 14.01 -22.67 -24.16
N GLN A 26 12.99 -23.39 -24.63
CA GLN A 26 11.68 -23.46 -23.97
C GLN A 26 11.77 -24.22 -22.65
N LEU A 27 12.52 -25.34 -22.63
CA LEU A 27 12.72 -26.11 -21.40
C LEU A 27 13.39 -25.29 -20.29
N LYS A 28 14.41 -24.47 -20.61
CA LYS A 28 15.03 -23.56 -19.63
C LYS A 28 14.03 -22.54 -19.08
N GLN A 29 13.16 -21.98 -19.92
CA GLN A 29 12.17 -20.99 -19.50
C GLN A 29 11.08 -21.62 -18.62
N GLU A 30 10.55 -22.77 -19.03
CA GLU A 30 9.53 -23.49 -18.26
C GLU A 30 10.09 -24.04 -16.94
N ALA A 31 11.31 -24.60 -16.96
CA ALA A 31 11.98 -25.05 -15.74
C ALA A 31 12.28 -23.88 -14.81
N ALA A 32 12.74 -22.73 -15.32
CA ALA A 32 12.94 -21.53 -14.50
C ALA A 32 11.62 -21.03 -13.90
N ALA A 33 10.53 -21.01 -14.67
CA ALA A 33 9.21 -20.64 -14.19
C ALA A 33 8.68 -21.62 -13.12
N PHE A 34 8.92 -22.93 -13.31
CA PHE A 34 8.55 -23.98 -12.37
C PHE A 34 9.35 -23.88 -11.07
N ILE A 35 10.67 -23.69 -11.16
CA ILE A 35 11.57 -23.48 -10.01
C ILE A 35 11.24 -22.17 -9.29
N ALA A 36 10.92 -21.09 -10.00
CA ALA A 36 10.50 -19.84 -9.37
C ALA A 36 9.18 -19.98 -8.60
N LYS A 37 8.24 -20.80 -9.09
CA LYS A 37 6.94 -21.04 -8.44
C LYS A 37 7.00 -22.04 -7.29
N ARG A 38 7.80 -23.11 -7.40
CA ARG A 38 7.81 -24.24 -6.46
C ARG A 38 9.14 -24.50 -5.76
N GLY A 39 10.24 -23.93 -6.26
CA GLY A 39 11.57 -24.05 -5.68
C GLY A 39 11.72 -23.19 -4.42
N LYS A 40 12.58 -23.65 -3.50
CA LYS A 40 13.02 -22.87 -2.34
C LYS A 40 14.32 -22.16 -2.70
N ILE A 41 14.25 -20.85 -2.95
CA ILE A 41 15.45 -20.04 -3.17
C ILE A 41 16.18 -19.88 -1.83
N LYS A 42 17.37 -20.46 -1.71
CA LYS A 42 18.27 -20.22 -0.58
C LYS A 42 18.97 -18.88 -0.79
N LEU A 43 18.45 -17.81 -0.21
CA LEU A 43 19.12 -16.52 -0.20
C LEU A 43 20.23 -16.46 0.85
N PRO A 44 21.30 -15.70 0.60
CA PRO A 44 22.17 -15.20 1.66
C PRO A 44 21.34 -14.44 2.70
N GLN A 45 21.68 -14.60 3.98
CA GLN A 45 20.91 -13.99 5.08
C GLN A 45 20.87 -12.45 4.97
N THR A 46 21.94 -11.83 4.48
CA THR A 46 22.05 -10.38 4.25
C THR A 46 21.03 -9.87 3.25
N VAL A 47 20.97 -10.50 2.06
CA VAL A 47 20.02 -10.13 1.00
C VAL A 47 18.58 -10.36 1.44
N ARG A 48 18.32 -11.45 2.18
CA ARG A 48 17.00 -11.72 2.75
C ARG A 48 16.56 -10.62 3.73
N GLN A 49 17.45 -10.16 4.60
CA GLN A 49 17.16 -9.10 5.56
C GLN A 49 16.91 -7.75 4.86
N GLN A 50 17.70 -7.41 3.85
CA GLN A 50 17.51 -6.19 3.05
C GLN A 50 16.10 -6.14 2.44
N HIS A 51 15.67 -7.21 1.77
CA HIS A 51 14.33 -7.25 1.19
C HIS A 51 13.21 -7.20 2.22
N ILE A 52 13.40 -7.83 3.38
CA ILE A 52 12.42 -7.74 4.47
C ILE A 52 12.31 -6.29 4.97
N GLU A 53 13.44 -5.60 5.11
CA GLU A 53 13.49 -4.22 5.56
C GLU A 53 12.84 -3.27 4.56
N GLU A 54 13.11 -3.43 3.27
CA GLU A 54 12.45 -2.69 2.20
C GLU A 54 10.92 -2.86 2.26
N LYS A 55 10.44 -4.10 2.44
CA LYS A 55 9.01 -4.38 2.58
C LYS A 55 8.43 -3.78 3.86
N ARG A 56 9.18 -3.85 4.97
CA ARG A 56 8.82 -3.24 6.24
C ARG A 56 8.57 -1.74 6.06
N GLN A 57 9.52 -1.05 5.43
CA GLN A 57 9.41 0.40 5.17
C GLN A 57 8.25 0.74 4.24
N GLN A 58 7.99 -0.07 3.21
CA GLN A 58 6.81 0.10 2.35
C GLN A 58 5.51 0.02 3.14
N ILE A 59 5.39 -0.99 4.02
CA ILE A 59 4.20 -1.18 4.87
C ILE A 59 4.05 -0.04 5.87
N VAL A 60 5.12 0.36 6.55
CA VAL A 60 5.10 1.50 7.48
C VAL A 60 4.64 2.77 6.78
N LYS A 61 5.14 3.06 5.58
CA LYS A 61 4.73 4.24 4.79
C LYS A 61 3.23 4.23 4.45
N VAL A 62 2.68 3.08 4.08
CA VAL A 62 1.24 2.95 3.80
C VAL A 62 0.44 3.15 5.07
N LEU A 63 0.79 2.47 6.17
CA LEU A 63 0.09 2.62 7.43
C LEU A 63 0.16 4.07 7.95
N GLN A 64 1.30 4.74 7.84
CA GLN A 64 1.42 6.13 8.26
C GLN A 64 0.50 7.08 7.49
N LYS A 65 0.25 6.81 6.20
CA LYS A 65 -0.61 7.64 5.37
C LYS A 65 -2.09 7.39 5.61
N TYR A 66 -2.49 6.13 5.79
CA TYR A 66 -3.91 5.75 5.80
C TYR A 66 -4.46 5.35 7.16
N ALA A 67 -3.62 4.96 8.12
CA ALA A 67 -4.07 4.43 9.40
C ALA A 67 -4.43 5.53 10.39
N VAL A 68 -5.66 5.47 10.90
CA VAL A 68 -6.17 6.36 11.92
C VAL A 68 -6.86 5.58 13.05
N HIS A 69 -7.03 6.24 14.19
CA HIS A 69 -7.85 5.73 15.28
C HIS A 69 -9.34 5.72 14.86
N PRO A 70 -10.12 4.67 15.14
CA PRO A 70 -11.52 4.58 14.71
C PRO A 70 -12.41 5.68 15.32
N ASP A 71 -12.14 6.07 16.58
CA ASP A 71 -13.00 7.03 17.28
C ASP A 71 -12.62 8.50 17.00
N THR A 72 -11.31 8.81 17.03
CA THR A 72 -10.84 10.21 16.89
C THR A 72 -10.48 10.55 15.44
N HIS A 73 -10.31 9.55 14.58
CA HIS A 73 -9.78 9.68 13.21
C HIS A 73 -8.43 10.40 13.14
N GLU A 74 -7.68 10.40 14.24
CA GLU A 74 -6.34 10.95 14.29
C GLU A 74 -5.34 9.95 13.69
N PRO A 75 -4.35 10.44 12.94
CA PRO A 75 -3.27 9.59 12.44
C PRO A 75 -2.52 8.92 13.59
N LEU A 76 -2.19 7.63 13.40
CA LEU A 76 -1.29 6.95 14.32
C LEU A 76 0.11 7.56 14.26
N SER A 77 0.76 7.69 15.42
CA SER A 77 2.13 8.21 15.47
C SER A 77 3.09 7.27 14.74
N LYS A 78 4.05 7.86 14.02
CA LYS A 78 5.06 7.11 13.25
C LYS A 78 5.78 6.06 14.10
N GLN A 79 6.18 6.46 15.32
CA GLN A 79 6.88 5.59 16.25
C GLN A 79 6.04 4.34 16.63
N LYS A 80 4.75 4.52 16.95
CA LYS A 80 3.86 3.40 17.28
C LYS A 80 3.72 2.42 16.11
N ILE A 81 3.58 2.94 14.89
CA ILE A 81 3.50 2.11 13.68
C ILE A 81 4.81 1.32 13.49
N GLU A 82 5.96 1.98 13.60
CA GLU A 82 7.26 1.33 13.44
C GLU A 82 7.50 0.23 14.48
N GLU A 83 7.20 0.49 15.76
CA GLU A 83 7.28 -0.49 16.84
C GLU A 83 6.39 -1.70 16.56
N MET A 84 5.14 -1.46 16.17
CA MET A 84 4.17 -2.50 15.85
C MET A 84 4.59 -3.35 14.65
N VAL A 85 5.00 -2.72 13.54
CA VAL A 85 5.46 -3.44 12.35
C VAL A 85 6.73 -4.24 12.68
N THR A 86 7.65 -3.68 13.45
CA THR A 86 8.90 -4.37 13.83
C THR A 86 8.63 -5.58 14.71
N ALA A 87 7.71 -5.46 15.67
CA ALA A 87 7.26 -6.59 16.50
C ALA A 87 6.55 -7.69 15.70
N ILE A 88 5.93 -7.35 14.57
CA ILE A 88 5.31 -8.33 13.66
C ILE A 88 6.36 -8.97 12.73
N ALA A 89 7.32 -8.17 12.27
CA ALA A 89 8.44 -8.63 11.44
C ALA A 89 9.32 -9.67 12.15
N SER A 90 9.63 -9.43 13.43
CA SER A 90 10.46 -10.33 14.24
C SER A 90 9.82 -11.70 14.48
N ARG A 91 8.49 -11.79 14.42
CA ARG A 91 7.73 -13.05 14.48
C ARG A 91 7.72 -13.83 13.16
N GLY A 92 8.49 -13.40 12.15
CA GLY A 92 8.64 -14.10 10.87
C GLY A 92 7.42 -13.99 9.95
N LYS A 93 6.50 -13.05 10.21
CA LYS A 93 5.29 -12.85 9.40
C LYS A 93 5.57 -12.15 8.06
N LEU A 94 6.72 -11.48 7.90
CA LEU A 94 7.13 -10.86 6.63
C LEU A 94 7.95 -11.81 5.75
N HIS A 95 7.61 -11.84 4.47
CA HIS A 95 8.28 -12.65 3.46
C HIS A 95 8.94 -11.75 2.40
N PRO A 96 10.21 -11.97 2.02
CA PRO A 96 10.94 -11.08 1.11
C PRO A 96 10.28 -10.97 -0.28
N PHE A 97 9.74 -12.09 -0.79
CA PHE A 97 9.22 -12.17 -2.15
C PHE A 97 7.69 -12.07 -2.27
N ARG A 98 6.95 -11.96 -1.15
CA ARG A 98 5.48 -11.78 -1.25
C ARG A 98 5.19 -10.30 -1.52
N PRO A 99 4.16 -9.98 -2.31
CA PRO A 99 3.77 -8.59 -2.53
C PRO A 99 3.37 -7.93 -1.21
N ALA A 100 3.62 -6.62 -1.12
CA ALA A 100 3.40 -5.85 0.10
C ALA A 100 1.91 -5.80 0.48
N GLU A 101 0.99 -5.74 -0.49
CA GLU A 101 -0.47 -5.68 -0.25
C GLU A 101 -0.98 -6.94 0.47
N LYS A 102 -0.58 -8.13 0.01
CA LYS A 102 -0.96 -9.40 0.65
C LYS A 102 -0.42 -9.50 2.07
N GLN A 103 0.78 -8.97 2.30
CA GLN A 103 1.36 -8.94 3.64
C GLN A 103 0.70 -7.89 4.52
N LEU A 104 0.32 -6.75 3.95
CA LEU A 104 -0.36 -5.66 4.65
C LEU A 104 -1.66 -6.15 5.27
N LYS A 105 -2.48 -6.94 4.56
CA LYS A 105 -3.70 -7.54 5.12
C LYS A 105 -3.41 -8.44 6.34
N ALA A 106 -2.44 -9.35 6.22
CA ALA A 106 -2.06 -10.22 7.33
C ALA A 106 -1.48 -9.45 8.54
N ILE A 107 -0.77 -8.36 8.27
CA ILE A 107 -0.26 -7.43 9.29
C ILE A 107 -1.41 -6.66 9.92
N GLN A 108 -2.43 -6.27 9.15
CA GLN A 108 -3.61 -5.59 9.66
C GLN A 108 -4.37 -6.44 10.67
N ASP A 109 -4.62 -7.70 10.35
CA ASP A 109 -5.31 -8.61 11.26
C ASP A 109 -4.52 -8.76 12.57
N THR A 110 -3.20 -8.91 12.46
CA THR A 110 -2.31 -9.01 13.64
C THR A 110 -2.22 -7.70 14.44
N MET A 111 -2.27 -6.55 13.77
CA MET A 111 -2.23 -5.25 14.45
C MET A 111 -3.54 -4.95 15.15
N LYS A 112 -4.68 -5.28 14.54
CA LYS A 112 -6.02 -5.08 15.12
C LYS A 112 -6.21 -5.82 16.44
N GLU A 113 -5.59 -6.99 16.60
CA GLU A 113 -5.55 -7.72 17.89
C GLU A 113 -4.89 -6.91 19.01
N LYS A 114 -3.94 -6.02 18.69
CA LYS A 114 -3.17 -5.24 19.67
C LYS A 114 -3.66 -3.81 19.84
N LEU A 115 -4.13 -3.19 18.76
CA LEU A 115 -4.60 -1.80 18.74
C LEU A 115 -5.70 -1.65 17.69
N PRO A 116 -6.87 -1.08 18.02
CA PRO A 116 -7.90 -0.81 17.04
C PRO A 116 -7.44 0.34 16.11
N TYR A 117 -7.52 0.11 14.81
CA TYR A 117 -7.27 1.13 13.80
C TYR A 117 -8.03 0.80 12.52
N VAL A 118 -8.27 1.84 11.72
CA VAL A 118 -8.91 1.74 10.41
C VAL A 118 -8.06 2.41 9.35
N LEU A 119 -8.11 1.90 8.12
CA LEU A 119 -7.53 2.57 6.97
C LEU A 119 -8.64 3.34 6.27
N GLU A 120 -8.44 4.64 6.10
CA GLU A 120 -9.43 5.51 5.46
C GLU A 120 -8.79 6.57 4.56
N THR A 121 -9.58 7.00 3.58
CA THR A 121 -9.38 8.20 2.79
C THR A 121 -10.49 9.20 3.08
N ALA A 122 -10.19 10.49 3.02
CA ALA A 122 -11.14 11.56 3.17
C ALA A 122 -11.29 12.32 1.85
N LEU A 123 -12.53 12.63 1.47
CA LEU A 123 -12.82 13.59 0.42
C LEU A 123 -12.86 14.99 1.05
N VAL A 124 -11.90 15.82 0.68
CA VAL A 124 -11.76 17.18 1.20
C VAL A 124 -12.16 18.17 0.13
N HIS A 125 -13.06 19.09 0.49
CA HIS A 125 -13.36 20.28 -0.26
C HIS A 125 -12.39 21.39 0.15
N ILE A 126 -11.76 22.04 -0.81
CA ILE A 126 -10.92 23.21 -0.58
C ILE A 126 -11.42 24.38 -1.42
N GLN A 127 -11.44 25.57 -0.84
CA GLN A 127 -11.63 26.82 -1.57
C GLN A 127 -10.43 27.73 -1.33
N LEU A 128 -9.81 28.19 -2.41
CA LEU A 128 -8.61 29.02 -2.37
C LEU A 128 -8.84 30.37 -3.06
N PRO A 129 -8.41 31.49 -2.46
CA PRO A 129 -8.49 32.81 -3.07
C PRO A 129 -7.40 33.01 -4.15
N ASP A 130 -7.69 33.91 -5.07
CA ASP A 130 -7.01 34.09 -6.36
C ASP A 130 -5.48 34.25 -6.30
N LYS A 131 -4.96 35.05 -5.36
CA LYS A 131 -3.53 35.40 -5.32
C LYS A 131 -2.53 34.23 -5.13
N TYR A 132 -2.97 33.07 -4.64
CA TYR A 132 -2.08 31.94 -4.31
C TYR A 132 -2.67 30.56 -4.66
N SER A 133 -3.78 30.54 -5.39
CA SER A 133 -4.57 29.35 -5.69
C SER A 133 -3.77 28.29 -6.45
N GLY A 134 -2.97 28.69 -7.46
CA GLY A 134 -2.21 27.78 -8.31
C GLY A 134 -1.11 27.00 -7.56
N ASP A 135 -0.27 27.71 -6.80
CA ASP A 135 0.85 27.09 -6.07
C ASP A 135 0.35 26.19 -4.93
N ILE A 136 -0.63 26.67 -4.17
CA ILE A 136 -1.20 25.90 -3.06
C ILE A 136 -1.89 24.65 -3.58
N PHE A 137 -2.65 24.76 -4.68
CA PHE A 137 -3.29 23.59 -5.29
C PHE A 137 -2.25 22.57 -5.79
N ASN A 138 -1.17 23.04 -6.40
CA ASN A 138 -0.08 22.18 -6.87
C ASN A 138 0.58 21.42 -5.71
N GLU A 139 0.69 22.02 -4.53
CA GLU A 139 1.19 21.35 -3.33
C GLU A 139 0.15 20.33 -2.80
N VAL A 140 -1.12 20.74 -2.65
CA VAL A 140 -2.18 19.88 -2.11
C VAL A 140 -2.44 18.65 -2.99
N GLN A 141 -2.43 18.79 -4.31
CA GLN A 141 -2.64 17.66 -5.23
C GLN A 141 -1.53 16.59 -5.13
N THR A 142 -0.35 16.90 -4.56
CA THR A 142 0.69 15.88 -4.34
C THR A 142 0.33 14.86 -3.26
N HIS A 143 -0.62 15.22 -2.38
CA HIS A 143 -1.03 14.40 -1.24
C HIS A 143 -2.15 13.41 -1.58
N GLY A 144 -2.83 13.55 -2.72
CA GLY A 144 -3.96 12.69 -3.06
C GLY A 144 -4.40 12.79 -4.51
N ASN A 145 -5.61 12.33 -4.79
CA ASN A 145 -6.19 12.32 -6.12
C ASN A 145 -7.24 13.42 -6.26
N VAL A 146 -7.16 14.23 -7.31
CA VAL A 146 -8.13 15.31 -7.57
C VAL A 146 -9.37 14.71 -8.22
N VAL A 147 -10.51 14.81 -7.53
CA VAL A 147 -11.80 14.32 -8.03
C VAL A 147 -12.44 15.38 -8.93
N GLN A 148 -12.40 16.65 -8.50
CA GLN A 148 -12.99 17.76 -9.23
C GLN A 148 -12.19 19.03 -8.95
N LYS A 149 -12.06 19.90 -9.96
CA LYS A 149 -11.51 21.26 -9.80
C LYS A 149 -12.26 22.24 -10.70
N THR A 150 -12.58 23.41 -10.17
CA THR A 150 -13.29 24.48 -10.87
C THR A 150 -12.59 25.80 -10.59
N TRP A 151 -12.13 26.44 -11.66
CA TRP A 151 -11.61 27.81 -11.63
C TRP A 151 -12.74 28.77 -11.93
N HIS A 152 -12.95 29.76 -11.08
CA HIS A 152 -13.90 30.83 -11.33
C HIS A 152 -13.25 31.96 -12.12
N GLU A 153 -14.07 32.78 -12.77
CA GLU A 153 -13.61 33.96 -13.53
C GLU A 153 -12.90 35.00 -12.64
N GLU A 154 -13.27 35.04 -11.36
CA GLU A 154 -12.61 35.82 -10.30
C GLU A 154 -11.28 35.20 -9.81
N GLY A 155 -10.84 34.11 -10.43
CA GLY A 155 -9.60 33.40 -10.13
C GLY A 155 -9.59 32.61 -8.81
N ARG A 156 -10.72 32.59 -8.10
CA ARG A 156 -10.98 31.63 -7.01
C ARG A 156 -10.95 30.19 -7.53
N LEU A 157 -10.37 29.30 -6.74
CA LEU A 157 -10.35 27.85 -7.03
C LEU A 157 -11.21 27.11 -6.02
N GLU A 158 -12.08 26.23 -6.52
CA GLU A 158 -12.77 25.21 -5.73
C GLU A 158 -12.33 23.83 -6.19
N ALA A 159 -11.93 22.96 -5.27
CA ALA A 159 -11.54 21.60 -5.61
C ALA A 159 -12.00 20.57 -4.58
N LYS A 160 -12.31 19.38 -5.06
CA LYS A 160 -12.55 18.18 -4.25
C LYS A 160 -11.41 17.21 -4.48
N ILE A 161 -10.72 16.85 -3.40
CA ILE A 161 -9.51 16.02 -3.45
C ILE A 161 -9.68 14.87 -2.46
N GLN A 162 -9.48 13.65 -2.95
CA GLN A 162 -9.44 12.45 -2.11
C GLN A 162 -8.01 12.29 -1.59
N ILE A 163 -7.84 12.41 -0.28
CA ILE A 163 -6.53 12.29 0.39
C ILE A 163 -6.54 11.15 1.42
N PRO A 164 -5.39 10.53 1.70
CA PRO A 164 -5.24 9.65 2.86
C PRO A 164 -5.53 10.40 4.16
N SER A 165 -6.31 9.83 5.08
CA SER A 165 -6.71 10.54 6.30
C SER A 165 -5.54 10.96 7.18
N GLY A 166 -4.42 10.22 7.14
CA GLY A 166 -3.22 10.59 7.90
C GLY A 166 -2.48 11.82 7.35
N THR A 167 -2.86 12.30 6.16
CA THR A 167 -2.30 13.53 5.55
C THR A 167 -3.17 14.78 5.75
N ILE A 168 -4.35 14.63 6.39
CA ILE A 168 -5.27 15.73 6.64
C ILE A 168 -4.59 16.89 7.39
N PRO A 169 -3.80 16.67 8.46
CA PRO A 169 -3.14 17.78 9.17
C PRO A 169 -2.23 18.60 8.25
N GLN A 170 -1.44 17.94 7.40
CA GLN A 170 -0.53 18.60 6.47
C GLN A 170 -1.28 19.41 5.42
N VAL A 171 -2.35 18.86 4.84
CA VAL A 171 -3.17 19.59 3.86
C VAL A 171 -3.86 20.79 4.51
N LYS A 172 -4.41 20.61 5.71
CA LYS A 172 -5.00 21.70 6.50
C LYS A 172 -3.98 22.81 6.75
N ASP A 173 -2.77 22.46 7.19
CA ASP A 173 -1.70 23.42 7.47
C ASP A 173 -1.26 24.17 6.21
N VAL A 174 -1.12 23.48 5.08
CA VAL A 174 -0.80 24.10 3.79
C VAL A 174 -1.87 25.11 3.39
N VAL A 175 -3.15 24.72 3.43
CA VAL A 175 -4.26 25.63 3.09
C VAL A 175 -4.31 26.81 4.05
N MET A 176 -4.25 26.59 5.36
CA MET A 176 -4.40 27.64 6.37
C MET A 176 -3.21 28.60 6.40
N ASN A 177 -1.98 28.09 6.44
CA ASN A 177 -0.79 28.93 6.58
C ASN A 177 -0.47 29.69 5.30
N ARG A 178 -0.60 29.06 4.12
CA ARG A 178 -0.29 29.71 2.84
C ARG A 178 -1.34 30.75 2.44
N THR A 179 -2.61 30.52 2.76
CA THR A 179 -3.67 31.51 2.51
C THR A 179 -3.78 32.58 3.60
N ARG A 180 -2.96 32.50 4.67
CA ARG A 180 -3.08 33.34 5.87
C ARG A 180 -4.50 33.30 6.46
N GLY A 181 -5.11 32.11 6.46
CA GLY A 181 -6.46 31.86 6.98
C GLY A 181 -7.61 32.27 6.05
N LYS A 182 -7.35 32.66 4.79
CA LYS A 182 -8.39 33.07 3.84
C LYS A 182 -9.01 31.92 3.05
N GLY A 183 -8.31 30.80 2.91
CA GLY A 183 -8.85 29.61 2.27
C GLY A 183 -9.77 28.85 3.23
N THR A 184 -10.72 28.10 2.70
CA THR A 184 -11.57 27.20 3.49
C THR A 184 -11.22 25.76 3.13
N TRP A 185 -11.38 24.86 4.11
CA TRP A 185 -11.22 23.43 3.90
C TRP A 185 -12.30 22.72 4.72
N GLU A 186 -12.94 21.71 4.12
CA GLU A 186 -14.01 20.95 4.76
C GLU A 186 -13.90 19.48 4.36
N ILE A 187 -14.17 18.58 5.31
CA ILE A 187 -14.25 17.14 5.03
C ILE A 187 -15.68 16.84 4.61
N ILE A 188 -15.87 16.36 3.38
CA ILE A 188 -17.18 15.98 2.86
C ILE A 188 -17.56 14.57 3.36
N GLU A 189 -16.67 13.61 3.11
CA GLU A 189 -16.91 12.21 3.42
C GLU A 189 -15.61 11.47 3.74
N ARG A 190 -15.74 10.35 4.46
CA ARG A 190 -14.65 9.41 4.72
C ARG A 190 -15.01 8.05 4.16
N THR A 191 -14.08 7.43 3.46
CA THR A 191 -14.26 6.15 2.79
C THR A 191 -13.17 5.17 3.25
N PRO A 192 -13.51 3.90 3.57
CA PRO A 192 -12.52 2.90 3.93
C PRO A 192 -11.52 2.67 2.78
N TYR A 193 -10.23 2.75 3.08
CA TYR A 193 -9.18 2.51 2.10
C TYR A 193 -8.88 1.01 2.00
N THR A 194 -9.08 0.47 0.80
CA THR A 194 -8.65 -0.89 0.46
C THR A 194 -7.44 -0.79 -0.48
N PRO A 195 -6.26 -1.30 -0.08
CA PRO A 195 -5.11 -1.40 -0.99
C PRO A 195 -5.49 -2.18 -2.26
N PRO A 196 -4.92 -1.81 -3.42
CA PRO A 196 -5.14 -2.54 -4.67
C PRO A 196 -4.63 -3.99 -4.64
#